data_AF-A0A959CLV9-F1
#
_entry.id   AF-A0A959CLV9-F1
#
_cell.length_a   1.000
_cell.length_b   1.000
_cell.length_c   1.000
_cell.angle_alpha   90.00
_cell.angle_beta   90.00
_cell.angle_gamma   90.00
#
_symmetry.space_group_name_H-M   'P 1'
#
loop_
_entity.id
_entity.type
_entity.pdbx_description
1 polymer ?
#
loop_
_entity_poly.entity_id
_entity_poly.type
_entity_poly.pdbx_seq_one_letter_code
_entity_poly.pdbx_strand_id
1 'polypeptide(L)'
;MIDEKRRAELQGSRPKSLERIVEEQIEESLEEYKRSDKALFLSAVTAGLDLGFSLLVIGVLYTMFSQRLSIEAMQVMLAFAYPVGFIFVILGRSALFTEHTTLAVLPVLSGKESIPGLARLWAIIYAGNMLGGYIIGAFIAWMGPEMGLVTVKALEEIALHLVGYKGWVILGSAVLAGWLMG
;
A
#
# COMPACT_ATOMS: atom_id res chain seq x y z
N MET A 1 -2.85 -12.87 44.40
CA MET A 1 -3.58 -11.97 43.46
C MET A 1 -2.70 -10.88 42.86
N ILE A 2 -1.85 -10.18 43.62
CA ILE A 2 -0.92 -9.15 43.07
C ILE A 2 0.21 -9.78 42.22
N ASP A 3 0.68 -10.97 42.59
CA ASP A 3 1.78 -11.66 41.90
C ASP A 3 1.36 -12.28 40.54
N GLU A 4 0.07 -12.60 40.39
CA GLU A 4 -0.50 -13.17 39.16
C GLU A 4 -0.70 -12.09 38.08
N LYS A 5 -1.18 -10.90 38.47
CA LYS A 5 -1.22 -9.73 37.60
C LYS A 5 0.17 -9.29 37.16
N ARG A 6 1.15 -9.31 38.07
CA ARG A 6 2.54 -8.95 37.76
C ARG A 6 3.21 -9.97 36.84
N ARG A 7 2.89 -11.27 36.97
CA ARG A 7 3.33 -12.32 36.04
C ARG A 7 2.68 -12.22 34.66
N ALA A 8 1.41 -11.82 34.59
CA ALA A 8 0.72 -11.55 33.32
C ALA A 8 1.30 -10.31 32.60
N GLU A 9 1.60 -9.24 33.34
CA GLU A 9 2.27 -8.04 32.82
C GLU A 9 3.71 -8.33 32.36
N LEU A 10 4.45 -9.18 33.07
CA LEU A 10 5.79 -9.63 32.67
C LEU A 10 5.78 -10.59 31.47
N GLN A 11 4.71 -11.36 31.26
CA GLN A 11 4.52 -12.19 30.07
C GLN A 11 4.18 -11.35 28.82
N GLY A 12 3.49 -10.22 28.99
CA GLY A 12 3.24 -9.25 27.91
C GLY A 12 4.48 -8.46 27.46
N SER A 13 5.61 -8.59 28.18
CA SER A 13 6.83 -7.80 27.96
C SER A 13 8.02 -8.62 27.40
N ARG A 14 7.87 -9.93 27.17
CA ARG A 14 8.89 -10.71 26.46
C ARG A 14 8.70 -10.54 24.95
N PRO A 15 9.78 -10.25 24.18
CA PRO A 15 9.68 -10.30 22.73
C PRO A 15 9.14 -11.68 22.34
N LYS A 16 8.11 -11.71 21.48
CA LYS A 16 7.52 -12.95 20.99
C LYS A 16 8.64 -13.78 20.33
N SER A 17 8.59 -15.11 20.50
CA SER A 17 9.50 -15.98 19.76
C SER A 17 9.25 -15.81 18.26
N LEU A 18 10.29 -15.96 17.45
CA LEU A 18 10.17 -15.88 15.98
C LEU A 18 9.10 -16.84 15.45
N GLU A 19 9.05 -18.05 16.00
CA GLU A 19 8.04 -19.06 15.67
C GLU A 19 6.61 -18.56 15.90
N ARG A 20 6.35 -17.87 17.02
CA ARG A 20 5.02 -17.30 17.31
C ARG A 20 4.66 -16.15 16.38
N ILE A 21 5.62 -15.30 16.01
CA ILE A 21 5.37 -14.18 15.08
C ILE A 21 4.96 -14.75 13.71
N VAL A 22 5.68 -15.75 13.23
CA VAL A 22 5.38 -16.40 11.94
C VAL A 22 4.05 -17.14 11.99
N GLU A 23 3.74 -17.85 13.07
CA GLU A 23 2.44 -18.51 13.23
C GLU A 23 1.28 -17.52 13.21
N GLU A 24 1.37 -16.42 13.97
CA GLU A 24 0.36 -15.36 13.98
C GLU A 24 0.18 -14.75 12.57
N GLN A 25 1.27 -14.45 11.86
CA GLN A 25 1.21 -13.94 10.48
C GLN A 25 0.55 -14.91 9.51
N ILE A 26 0.82 -16.21 9.65
CA ILE A 26 0.17 -17.26 8.85
C ILE A 26 -1.32 -17.31 9.16
N GLU A 27 -1.72 -17.23 10.43
CA GLU A 27 -3.12 -17.24 10.84
C GLU A 27 -3.88 -16.02 10.33
N GLU A 28 -3.33 -14.82 10.49
CA GLU A 28 -3.88 -13.57 9.94
C GLU A 28 -4.03 -13.66 8.42
N SER A 29 -3.00 -14.17 7.72
CA SER A 29 -3.04 -14.35 6.27
C SER A 29 -4.12 -15.34 5.84
N LEU A 30 -4.35 -16.41 6.61
CA LEU A 30 -5.42 -17.37 6.32
C LEU A 30 -6.82 -16.77 6.44
N GLU A 31 -7.01 -15.71 7.24
CA GLU A 31 -8.29 -14.99 7.28
C GLU A 31 -8.59 -14.32 5.94
N GLU A 32 -7.57 -13.76 5.27
CA GLU A 32 -7.72 -13.17 3.94
C GLU A 32 -8.15 -14.19 2.88
N TYR A 33 -7.61 -15.41 2.93
CA TYR A 33 -8.02 -16.51 2.03
C TYR A 33 -9.49 -16.90 2.20
N LYS A 34 -10.01 -16.83 3.43
CA LYS A 34 -11.40 -17.17 3.79
C LYS A 34 -12.39 -16.08 3.39
N ARG A 35 -11.94 -14.86 3.08
CA ARG A 35 -12.82 -13.78 2.64
C ARG A 35 -13.48 -14.12 1.31
N SER A 36 -14.74 -13.70 1.19
CA SER A 36 -15.46 -13.80 -0.09
C SER A 36 -14.80 -12.91 -1.15
N ASP A 37 -14.83 -13.35 -2.41
CA ASP A 37 -14.25 -12.60 -3.55
C ASP A 37 -14.73 -11.15 -3.59
N LYS A 38 -16.02 -10.93 -3.33
CA LYS A 38 -16.63 -9.60 -3.34
C LYS A 38 -16.08 -8.70 -2.23
N ALA A 39 -15.97 -9.23 -1.01
CA ALA A 39 -15.48 -8.47 0.13
C ALA A 39 -13.99 -8.15 -0.01
N LEU A 40 -13.20 -9.09 -0.57
CA LEU A 40 -11.80 -8.87 -0.87
C LEU A 40 -11.62 -7.84 -1.98
N PHE A 41 -12.37 -7.98 -3.08
CA PHE A 41 -12.33 -7.05 -4.21
C PHE A 41 -12.70 -5.63 -3.80
N LEU A 42 -13.78 -5.44 -3.04
CA LEU A 42 -14.21 -4.10 -2.61
C LEU A 42 -13.18 -3.45 -1.67
N SER A 43 -12.58 -4.24 -0.78
CA SER A 43 -11.48 -3.79 0.07
C SER A 43 -10.25 -3.41 -0.74
N ALA A 44 -9.92 -4.17 -1.78
CA ALA A 44 -8.82 -3.85 -2.68
C ALA A 44 -9.09 -2.61 -3.54
N VAL A 45 -10.33 -2.40 -3.99
CA VAL A 45 -10.71 -1.14 -4.66
C VAL A 45 -10.53 0.04 -3.71
N THR A 46 -10.93 -0.12 -2.44
CA THR A 46 -10.74 0.91 -1.41
C THR A 46 -9.27 1.24 -1.23
N ALA A 47 -8.39 0.23 -1.10
CA ALA A 47 -6.94 0.45 -1.02
C ALA A 47 -6.38 1.20 -2.25
N GLY A 48 -6.88 0.90 -3.45
CA GLY A 48 -6.49 1.62 -4.67
C GLY A 48 -6.93 3.09 -4.68
N LEU A 49 -8.13 3.38 -4.16
CA LEU A 49 -8.62 4.75 -3.97
C LEU A 49 -7.77 5.48 -2.91
N ASP A 50 -7.45 4.82 -1.80
CA ASP A 50 -6.65 5.34 -0.69
C ASP A 50 -5.26 5.78 -1.17
N LEU A 51 -4.58 4.96 -1.98
CA LEU A 51 -3.29 5.31 -2.58
C LEU A 51 -3.36 6.54 -3.50
N GLY A 52 -4.51 6.79 -4.12
CA GLY A 52 -4.73 8.00 -4.92
C GLY A 52 -4.60 9.29 -4.11
N PHE A 53 -4.85 9.26 -2.80
CA PHE A 53 -4.68 10.45 -1.94
C PHE A 53 -3.23 10.90 -1.86
N SER A 54 -2.25 9.98 -1.91
CA SER A 54 -0.83 10.37 -2.01
C SER A 54 -0.60 11.22 -3.25
N LEU A 55 -1.12 10.80 -4.41
CA LEU A 55 -0.97 11.55 -5.66
C LEU A 55 -1.70 12.89 -5.62
N LEU A 56 -2.88 12.95 -5.00
CA LEU A 56 -3.61 14.20 -4.81
C LEU A 56 -2.79 15.19 -3.97
N VAL A 57 -2.28 14.77 -2.80
CA VAL A 57 -1.48 15.64 -1.93
C VAL A 57 -0.20 16.09 -2.62
N ILE A 58 0.53 15.16 -3.27
CA ILE A 58 1.73 15.47 -4.05
C ILE A 58 1.41 16.49 -5.16
N GLY A 59 0.32 16.29 -5.91
CA GLY A 59 -0.11 17.19 -6.98
C GLY A 59 -0.48 18.58 -6.48
N VAL A 60 -1.16 18.67 -5.34
CA VAL A 60 -1.50 19.94 -4.67
C VAL A 60 -0.23 20.67 -4.22
N LEU A 61 0.67 19.98 -3.51
CA LEU A 61 1.92 20.56 -3.02
C LEU A 61 2.81 21.04 -4.17
N TYR A 62 2.94 20.24 -5.23
CA TYR A 62 3.68 20.64 -6.42
C TYR A 62 3.07 21.88 -7.07
N THR A 63 1.74 21.92 -7.21
CA THR A 63 1.02 23.07 -7.77
C THR A 63 1.22 24.34 -6.94
N MET A 64 1.19 24.23 -5.62
CA MET A 64 1.33 25.39 -4.71
C MET A 64 2.76 25.91 -4.60
N PHE A 65 3.76 25.02 -4.61
CA PHE A 65 5.11 25.36 -4.18
C PHE A 65 6.19 25.24 -5.26
N SER A 66 5.91 24.69 -6.45
CA SER A 66 6.93 24.43 -7.49
C SER A 66 7.66 25.68 -7.98
N GLN A 67 7.03 26.85 -7.92
CA GLN A 67 7.65 28.12 -8.29
C GLN A 67 8.30 28.86 -7.11
N ARG A 68 8.13 28.35 -5.88
CA ARG A 68 8.56 29.02 -4.64
C ARG A 68 9.71 28.32 -3.94
N LEU A 69 9.88 27.01 -4.17
CA LEU A 69 10.92 26.19 -3.57
C LEU A 69 11.98 25.81 -4.60
N SER A 70 13.19 25.50 -4.11
CA SER A 70 14.20 24.85 -4.94
C SER A 70 13.75 23.42 -5.29
N ILE A 71 14.38 22.83 -6.31
CA ILE A 71 14.06 21.48 -6.78
C ILE A 71 14.27 20.45 -5.65
N GLU A 72 15.34 20.60 -4.88
CA GLU A 72 15.71 19.72 -3.78
C GLU A 72 14.70 19.81 -2.62
N ALA A 73 14.33 21.03 -2.23
CA ALA A 73 13.33 21.26 -1.20
C ALA A 73 11.95 20.69 -1.61
N MET A 74 11.60 20.82 -2.90
CA MET A 74 10.38 20.21 -3.43
C MET A 74 10.45 18.68 -3.35
N GLN A 75 11.53 18.05 -3.79
CA GLN A 75 11.66 16.59 -3.73
C GLN A 75 11.51 16.04 -2.30
N VAL A 76 12.14 16.69 -1.32
CA VAL A 76 12.00 16.33 0.09
C VAL A 76 10.54 16.47 0.53
N MET A 77 9.87 17.58 0.20
CA MET A 77 8.47 17.79 0.53
C MET A 77 7.55 16.72 -0.07
N LEU A 78 7.74 16.36 -1.35
CA LEU A 78 6.94 15.32 -2.01
C LEU A 78 7.21 13.94 -1.42
N ALA A 79 8.45 13.64 -1.02
CA ALA A 79 8.80 12.39 -0.34
C ALA A 79 8.06 12.23 0.99
N PHE A 80 7.87 13.32 1.76
CA PHE A 80 7.07 13.30 2.99
C PHE A 80 5.57 13.18 2.75
N ALA A 81 5.07 13.56 1.57
CA ALA A 81 3.66 13.42 1.20
C ALA A 81 3.30 12.01 0.72
N TYR A 82 4.28 11.26 0.21
CA TYR A 82 4.07 9.93 -0.36
C TYR A 82 3.39 8.92 0.60
N PRO A 83 3.71 8.87 1.90
CA PRO A 83 3.09 7.90 2.83
C PRO A 83 1.61 8.16 3.13
N VAL A 84 1.03 9.30 2.75
CA VAL A 84 -0.35 9.66 3.16
C VAL A 84 -1.39 8.62 2.74
N GLY A 85 -1.35 8.14 1.50
CA GLY A 85 -2.24 7.08 1.03
C GLY A 85 -2.01 5.74 1.74
N PHE A 86 -0.75 5.41 2.05
CA PHE A 86 -0.43 4.21 2.84
C PHE A 86 -0.99 4.29 4.26
N ILE A 87 -0.98 5.47 4.88
CA ILE A 87 -1.61 5.67 6.19
C ILE A 87 -3.11 5.35 6.12
N PHE A 88 -3.80 5.79 5.06
CA PHE A 88 -5.22 5.46 4.87
C PHE A 88 -5.46 3.97 4.65
N VAL A 89 -4.60 3.30 3.88
CA VAL A 89 -4.66 1.83 3.71
C VAL A 89 -4.56 1.10 5.06
N ILE A 90 -3.55 1.46 5.86
CA ILE A 90 -3.30 0.82 7.16
C ILE A 90 -4.44 1.08 8.14
N LEU A 91 -4.91 2.33 8.23
CA LEU A 91 -6.02 2.70 9.11
C LEU A 91 -7.34 2.06 8.67
N GLY A 92 -7.57 1.98 7.35
CA GLY A 92 -8.74 1.36 6.74
C GLY A 92 -8.70 -0.16 6.72
N ARG A 93 -7.54 -0.77 7.01
CA ARG A 93 -7.28 -2.20 6.86
C ARG A 93 -7.72 -2.70 5.48
N SER A 94 -7.44 -1.92 4.46
CA SER A 94 -7.84 -2.19 3.08
C SER A 94 -6.80 -3.08 2.39
N ALA A 95 -7.25 -3.99 1.51
CA ALA A 95 -6.38 -5.00 0.95
C ALA A 95 -5.44 -4.42 -0.13
N LEU A 96 -4.18 -4.18 0.23
CA LEU A 96 -3.16 -3.69 -0.69
C LEU A 96 -2.26 -4.84 -1.20
N PHE A 97 -2.07 -4.90 -2.52
CA PHE A 97 -1.33 -5.97 -3.17
C PHE A 97 0.10 -6.12 -2.65
N THR A 98 0.86 -5.03 -2.55
CA THR A 98 2.27 -5.06 -2.13
C THR A 98 2.45 -5.50 -0.68
N GLU A 99 1.50 -5.20 0.18
CA GLU A 99 1.50 -5.62 1.59
C GLU A 99 1.14 -7.11 1.72
N HIS A 100 0.07 -7.53 1.04
CA HIS A 100 -0.39 -8.93 1.10
C HIS A 100 0.43 -9.90 0.25
N THR A 101 1.39 -9.43 -0.57
CA THR A 101 2.21 -10.33 -1.41
C THR A 101 3.08 -11.26 -0.57
N THR A 102 3.82 -10.73 0.41
CA THR A 102 4.73 -11.52 1.26
C THR A 102 3.93 -12.40 2.22
N LEU A 103 2.91 -11.84 2.87
CA LEU A 103 2.11 -12.53 3.87
C LEU A 103 1.29 -13.69 3.26
N ALA A 104 0.68 -13.50 2.08
CA ALA A 104 -0.11 -14.54 1.42
C ALA A 104 0.72 -15.76 0.99
N VAL A 105 2.04 -15.61 0.81
CA VAL A 105 2.91 -16.73 0.47
C VAL A 105 3.15 -17.66 1.66
N LEU A 106 3.09 -17.17 2.91
CA LEU A 106 3.39 -17.96 4.11
C LEU A 106 2.41 -19.14 4.32
N PRO A 107 1.08 -19.00 4.16
CA PRO A 107 0.15 -20.13 4.16
C PRO A 107 0.48 -21.22 3.13
N VAL A 108 0.96 -20.83 1.94
CA VAL A 108 1.35 -21.80 0.90
C VAL A 108 2.63 -22.53 1.27
N LEU A 109 3.65 -21.80 1.76
CA LEU A 109 4.91 -22.40 2.21
C LEU A 109 4.73 -23.34 3.41
N SER A 110 3.76 -23.04 4.28
CA SER A 110 3.40 -23.89 5.42
C SER A 110 2.44 -25.03 5.07
N GLY A 111 2.05 -25.19 3.80
CA GLY A 111 1.16 -26.25 3.34
C GLY A 111 -0.30 -26.09 3.79
N LYS A 112 -0.69 -24.91 4.29
CA LYS A 112 -2.06 -24.61 4.74
C LYS A 112 -2.95 -24.08 3.61
N GLU A 113 -2.35 -23.61 2.51
CA GLU A 113 -3.05 -23.14 1.32
C GLU A 113 -2.37 -23.59 0.02
N SER A 114 -3.11 -23.45 -1.09
CA SER A 114 -2.68 -23.92 -2.41
C SER A 114 -2.15 -22.78 -3.29
N ILE A 115 -1.26 -23.12 -4.24
CA ILE A 115 -0.76 -22.16 -5.25
C ILE A 115 -1.92 -21.53 -6.06
N PRO A 116 -2.96 -22.27 -6.49
CA PRO A 116 -4.14 -21.67 -7.13
C PRO A 116 -4.89 -20.69 -6.22
N GLY A 117 -4.97 -20.98 -4.92
CA GLY A 117 -5.55 -20.07 -3.93
C GLY A 117 -4.79 -18.75 -3.84
N LEU A 118 -3.46 -18.82 -3.82
CA LEU A 118 -2.58 -17.64 -3.87
C LEU A 118 -2.79 -16.82 -5.14
N ALA A 119 -2.82 -17.48 -6.30
CA ALA A 119 -3.06 -16.82 -7.58
C ALA A 119 -4.43 -16.12 -7.63
N ARG A 120 -5.49 -16.75 -7.09
CA ARG A 120 -6.82 -16.13 -6.93
C ARG A 120 -6.72 -14.86 -6.08
N LEU A 121 -6.12 -14.95 -4.89
CA LEU A 121 -6.00 -13.83 -3.96
C LEU A 121 -5.28 -12.64 -4.62
N TRP A 122 -4.11 -12.90 -5.21
CA TRP A 122 -3.32 -11.92 -5.95
C TRP A 122 -4.10 -11.27 -7.08
N ALA A 123 -4.78 -12.06 -7.92
CA ALA A 123 -5.53 -11.53 -9.06
C ALA A 123 -6.66 -10.60 -8.61
N ILE A 124 -7.41 -10.98 -7.56
CA ILE A 124 -8.51 -10.16 -7.03
C ILE A 124 -7.98 -8.85 -6.44
N ILE A 125 -6.96 -8.91 -5.59
CA ILE A 125 -6.41 -7.73 -4.93
C ILE A 125 -5.77 -6.79 -5.96
N TYR A 126 -4.95 -7.32 -6.86
CA TYR A 126 -4.30 -6.53 -7.90
C TYR A 126 -5.34 -5.83 -8.80
N ALA A 127 -6.34 -6.56 -9.28
CA ALA A 127 -7.40 -5.99 -10.12
C ALA A 127 -8.19 -4.90 -9.37
N GLY A 128 -8.49 -5.12 -8.09
CA GLY A 128 -9.16 -4.12 -7.25
C GLY A 128 -8.32 -2.85 -7.07
N ASN A 129 -7.04 -2.99 -6.71
CA ASN A 129 -6.14 -1.84 -6.54
C ASN A 129 -5.99 -1.04 -7.85
N MET A 130 -5.85 -1.71 -8.99
CA MET A 130 -5.80 -1.06 -10.29
C MET A 130 -7.10 -0.30 -10.60
N LEU A 131 -8.25 -0.93 -10.40
CA LEU A 131 -9.54 -0.27 -10.61
C LEU A 131 -9.70 0.96 -9.71
N GLY A 132 -9.39 0.85 -8.41
CA GLY A 132 -9.42 1.98 -7.49
C GLY A 132 -8.49 3.11 -7.93
N GLY A 133 -7.26 2.78 -8.29
CA GLY A 133 -6.27 3.73 -8.80
C GLY A 133 -6.73 4.45 -10.08
N TYR A 134 -7.35 3.72 -11.03
CA TYR A 134 -7.91 4.33 -12.24
C TYR A 134 -9.08 5.25 -11.93
N ILE A 135 -9.98 4.86 -11.02
CA ILE A 135 -11.13 5.68 -10.62
C ILE A 135 -10.65 6.99 -10.01
N ILE A 136 -9.81 6.95 -8.97
CA ILE A 136 -9.33 8.15 -8.31
C ILE A 136 -8.43 9.00 -9.23
N GLY A 137 -7.59 8.35 -10.04
CA GLY A 137 -6.77 9.04 -11.03
C GLY A 137 -7.61 9.80 -12.06
N ALA A 138 -8.70 9.20 -12.55
CA ALA A 138 -9.65 9.87 -13.44
C ALA A 138 -10.34 11.05 -12.76
N PHE A 139 -10.76 10.91 -11.50
CA PHE A 139 -11.33 12.02 -10.73
C PHE A 139 -10.34 13.17 -10.53
N ILE A 140 -9.08 12.87 -10.17
CA ILE A 140 -8.03 13.87 -10.00
C ILE A 140 -7.74 14.57 -11.32
N ALA A 141 -7.61 13.83 -12.43
CA ALA A 141 -7.33 14.40 -13.74
C ALA A 141 -8.47 15.26 -14.28
N TRP A 142 -9.72 14.92 -13.95
CA TRP A 142 -10.89 15.68 -14.40
C TRP A 142 -11.17 16.89 -13.50
N MET A 143 -11.32 16.68 -12.19
CA MET A 143 -11.73 17.73 -11.26
C MET A 143 -10.56 18.60 -10.77
N GLY A 144 -9.36 18.02 -10.64
CA GLY A 144 -8.19 18.70 -10.07
C GLY A 144 -7.83 20.00 -10.80
N PRO A 145 -7.67 20.00 -12.13
CA PRO A 145 -7.39 21.21 -12.89
C PRO A 145 -8.55 22.21 -12.89
N GLU A 146 -9.79 21.74 -13.07
CA GLU A 146 -10.99 22.59 -13.09
C GLU A 146 -11.20 23.34 -11.77
N MET A 147 -10.85 22.71 -10.65
CA MET A 147 -10.91 23.31 -9.31
C MET A 147 -9.64 24.08 -8.93
N GLY A 148 -8.61 24.09 -9.78
CA GLY A 148 -7.31 24.70 -9.47
C GLY A 148 -6.53 24.00 -8.36
N LEU A 149 -6.89 22.75 -8.00
CA LEU A 149 -6.23 21.95 -6.97
C LEU A 149 -4.91 21.37 -7.47
N VAL A 150 -4.91 20.88 -8.71
CA VAL A 150 -3.75 20.24 -9.34
C VAL A 150 -3.61 20.73 -10.77
N THR A 151 -2.43 21.21 -11.15
CA THR A 151 -2.14 21.60 -12.53
C THR A 151 -1.89 20.37 -13.42
N VAL A 152 -2.22 20.47 -14.71
CA VAL A 152 -1.87 19.43 -15.70
C VAL A 152 -0.37 19.14 -15.69
N LYS A 153 0.46 20.18 -15.57
CA LYS A 153 1.92 20.05 -15.43
C LYS A 153 2.34 19.23 -14.21
N ALA A 154 1.65 19.35 -13.08
CA ALA A 154 1.94 18.53 -11.90
C ALA A 154 1.69 17.05 -12.19
N LEU A 155 0.57 16.73 -12.85
CA LEU A 155 0.23 15.36 -13.23
C LEU A 155 1.23 14.79 -14.24
N GLU A 156 1.61 15.57 -15.24
CA GLU A 156 2.62 15.20 -16.24
C GLU A 156 3.98 14.93 -15.60
N GLU A 157 4.44 15.80 -14.70
CA GLU A 157 5.73 15.62 -14.03
C GLU A 157 5.77 14.32 -13.22
N ILE A 158 4.72 14.05 -12.45
CA ILE A 158 4.59 12.82 -11.65
C ILE A 158 4.58 11.58 -12.56
N ALA A 159 3.82 11.62 -13.66
CA ALA A 159 3.71 10.50 -14.58
C ALA A 159 5.03 10.25 -15.34
N LEU A 160 5.61 11.29 -15.92
CA LEU A 160 6.84 11.22 -16.72
C LEU A 160 8.05 10.78 -15.88
N HIS A 161 8.08 11.15 -14.59
CA HIS A 161 9.11 10.69 -13.67
C HIS A 161 9.13 9.16 -13.50
N LEU A 162 8.02 8.46 -13.76
CA LEU A 162 7.92 7.01 -13.54
C LEU A 162 8.03 6.17 -14.83
N VAL A 163 7.65 6.71 -15.98
CA VAL A 163 7.58 5.94 -17.24
C VAL A 163 8.86 5.95 -18.08
N GLY A 164 9.81 6.83 -17.78
CA GLY A 164 11.05 6.99 -18.58
C GLY A 164 12.10 5.91 -18.36
N TYR A 165 11.91 4.98 -17.43
CA TYR A 165 12.92 4.00 -17.06
C TYR A 165 12.89 2.74 -17.93
N LYS A 166 14.08 2.20 -18.06
CA LYS A 166 14.36 0.88 -18.62
C LYS A 166 13.65 -0.22 -17.81
N GLY A 167 12.92 -1.13 -18.44
CA GLY A 167 12.09 -2.16 -17.76
C GLY A 167 12.81 -3.06 -16.71
N TRP A 168 14.11 -3.28 -16.83
CA TRP A 168 14.95 -4.06 -15.91
C TRP A 168 15.38 -3.21 -14.72
N VAL A 169 15.49 -1.89 -14.90
CA VAL A 169 15.59 -0.93 -13.80
C VAL A 169 14.28 -0.89 -13.03
N ILE A 170 13.14 -0.86 -13.74
CA ILE A 170 11.81 -0.92 -13.12
C ILE A 170 11.65 -2.23 -12.32
N LEU A 171 12.03 -3.37 -12.91
CA LEU A 171 12.00 -4.66 -12.23
C LEU A 171 12.87 -4.65 -10.96
N GLY A 172 14.10 -4.15 -11.06
CA GLY A 172 14.99 -4.01 -9.90
C GLY A 172 14.41 -3.11 -8.81
N SER A 173 13.82 -1.97 -9.19
CA SER A 173 13.14 -1.08 -8.24
C SER A 173 11.91 -1.72 -7.60
N ALA A 174 11.16 -2.53 -8.35
CA ALA A 174 9.98 -3.23 -7.85
C ALA A 174 10.36 -4.30 -6.81
N VAL A 175 11.49 -5.00 -7.00
CA VAL A 175 12.02 -5.94 -6.00
C VAL A 175 12.41 -5.22 -4.71
N LEU A 176 13.13 -4.09 -4.81
CA LEU A 176 13.52 -3.29 -3.65
C LEU A 176 12.31 -2.70 -2.92
N ALA A 177 11.34 -2.16 -3.66
CA ALA A 177 10.10 -1.64 -3.10
C ALA A 177 9.28 -2.75 -2.42
N GLY A 178 9.18 -3.94 -3.04
CA GLY A 178 8.52 -5.10 -2.45
C GLY A 178 9.18 -5.57 -1.15
N TRP A 179 10.52 -5.57 -1.10
CA TRP A 179 11.28 -5.88 0.11
C TRP A 179 11.07 -4.86 1.24
N LEU A 180 10.88 -3.57 0.92
CA LEU A 180 10.62 -2.54 1.92
C LEU A 180 9.20 -2.66 2.51
N MET A 181 8.24 -3.17 1.72
CA MET A 181 6.84 -3.28 2.11
C MET A 181 6.49 -4.58 2.83
N GLY A 182 7.28 -5.64 2.63
CA GLY A 182 7.08 -6.99 3.21
C GLY A 182 7.88 -7.22 4.48
#